data_AF-A0ABD3EDJ3-F1
#
_entry.id   AF-A0ABD3EDJ3-F1
#
_cell.length_a   1.000
_cell.length_b   1.000
_cell.length_c   1.000
_cell.angle_alpha   90.00
_cell.angle_beta   90.00
_cell.angle_gamma   90.00
#
_symmetry.space_group_name_H-M   'P 1'
#
loop_
_entity.id
_entity.type
_entity.pdbx_description
1 polymer ?
#
loop_
_entity_poly.entity_id
_entity_poly.type
_entity_poly.pdbx_seq_one_letter_code
_entity_poly.pdbx_strand_id
1 'polypeptide(L)'
;MAILIAMGSESSCVQVDVLCNVVRKGHASTPSFNKQVHIDYLEAGADIIITASYQATLQGFENKGYSLEESENLLRKSVEIALEARKRYYSRCVEAVNDQNLDDRILNQRPILVAASVGSYGAYLADGSEYSGDYGDAMDLEFLKNFHRRRVRILADAGPDLIAFETVPNKLEAQAFAQLIEEEELNIPAWLSFNSKDGVNVVSGDSLSDCVAVAESTNKIVAVGINCTPHRFISDLILSIKKQNYRIRRDFVNDPNTLKKRLMIVGFALLFLSSFLVIFMLVYLFLRHAEQFYIIQLQLRPVDGQISLNGCPLMYIVIA
;
A
#
# COMPACT_ATOMS: atom_id res chain seq x y z
N MET A 1 -6.29 15.93 3.18
CA MET A 1 -5.54 15.69 4.43
C MET A 1 -4.11 15.46 4.01
N ALA A 2 -3.20 16.41 4.25
CA ALA A 2 -1.78 16.14 4.02
C ALA A 2 -1.35 15.16 5.10
N ILE A 3 -0.81 14.00 4.70
CA ILE A 3 -0.17 13.10 5.66
C ILE A 3 1.14 13.81 6.03
N LEU A 4 1.16 14.45 7.20
CA LEU A 4 2.37 14.99 7.78
C LEU A 4 3.19 13.80 8.28
N ILE A 5 4.09 13.28 7.44
CA ILE A 5 5.06 12.26 7.84
C ILE A 5 6.23 13.01 8.49
N ALA A 6 6.11 13.32 9.78
CA ALA A 6 7.21 13.89 10.55
C ALA A 6 8.16 12.75 10.93
N MET A 7 9.30 12.65 10.23
CA MET A 7 10.39 11.75 10.58
C MET A 7 11.39 12.53 11.44
N GLY A 8 11.64 12.05 12.65
CA GLY A 8 12.47 12.72 13.65
C GLY A 8 13.88 13.02 13.14
N SER A 9 14.32 14.25 13.37
CA SER A 9 15.55 14.87 12.85
C SER A 9 16.87 14.32 13.42
N GLU A 10 16.84 13.32 14.30
CA GLU A 10 18.04 12.85 15.01
C GLU A 10 18.34 11.36 14.85
N SER A 11 17.45 10.56 14.23
CA SER A 11 17.59 9.08 14.20
C SER A 11 17.76 8.48 12.80
N SER A 12 17.68 9.26 11.72
CA SER A 12 17.85 8.79 10.34
C SER A 12 19.31 8.49 9.98
N CYS A 13 20.28 9.27 10.48
CA CYS A 13 21.71 8.94 10.37
C CYS A 13 22.13 7.68 11.15
N VAL A 14 21.29 7.19 12.06
CA VAL A 14 21.57 5.99 12.87
C VAL A 14 21.25 4.70 12.09
N GLN A 15 20.52 4.77 10.96
CA GLN A 15 19.96 3.58 10.29
C GLN A 15 20.98 2.68 9.57
N VAL A 16 22.12 3.19 9.07
CA VAL A 16 23.18 2.32 8.50
C VAL A 16 24.05 1.68 9.57
N ASP A 17 24.32 2.41 10.66
CA ASP A 17 25.04 1.85 11.79
C ASP A 17 24.25 0.73 12.46
N VAL A 18 22.93 0.79 12.43
CA VAL A 18 22.02 -0.16 13.08
C VAL A 18 21.97 -1.55 12.44
N LEU A 19 22.11 -1.66 11.10
CA LEU A 19 22.19 -2.96 10.43
C LEU A 19 23.64 -3.49 10.35
N CYS A 20 24.63 -2.61 10.36
CA CYS A 20 26.05 -2.97 10.22
C CYS A 20 26.77 -3.22 11.55
N ASN A 21 26.32 -2.66 12.67
CA ASN A 21 26.97 -2.83 13.99
C ASN A 21 26.56 -4.11 14.75
N VAL A 22 26.10 -5.12 14.03
CA VAL A 22 25.99 -6.48 14.58
C VAL A 22 27.37 -7.03 15.03
N VAL A 23 28.51 -6.47 14.60
CA VAL A 23 29.85 -7.08 14.87
C VAL A 23 30.99 -6.16 15.33
N ARG A 24 30.83 -4.85 15.61
CA ARG A 24 31.96 -4.05 16.18
C ARG A 24 31.61 -3.14 17.35
N LYS A 25 31.94 -3.66 18.54
CA LYS A 25 32.29 -2.93 19.79
C LYS A 25 31.22 -1.96 20.35
N GLY A 26 30.39 -2.51 21.23
CA GLY A 26 30.29 -1.98 22.60
C GLY A 26 29.31 -0.85 22.91
N HIS A 27 28.47 -0.38 21.99
CA HIS A 27 27.27 0.42 22.33
C HIS A 27 26.07 -0.03 21.45
N ALA A 28 24.91 -0.14 22.09
CA ALA A 28 23.80 -1.04 21.76
C ALA A 28 23.03 -0.74 20.45
N SER A 29 22.97 -1.71 19.53
CA SER A 29 21.94 -1.78 18.49
C SER A 29 21.73 -3.23 18.02
N THR A 30 20.87 -3.96 18.72
CA THR A 30 20.47 -5.33 18.41
C THR A 30 19.12 -5.35 17.66
N PRO A 31 18.73 -6.46 17.01
CA PRO A 31 17.37 -6.61 16.46
C PRO A 31 16.26 -6.33 17.49
N SER A 32 16.50 -6.66 18.76
CA SER A 32 15.57 -6.35 19.86
C SER A 32 15.47 -4.85 20.13
N PHE A 33 16.56 -4.09 20.01
CA PHE A 33 16.55 -2.63 20.17
C PHE A 33 15.71 -1.97 19.07
N ASN A 34 15.90 -2.35 17.81
CA ASN A 34 15.11 -1.78 16.69
C ASN A 34 13.62 -2.07 16.82
N LYS A 35 13.27 -3.29 17.25
CA LYS A 35 11.89 -3.64 17.54
C LYS A 35 11.31 -2.75 18.64
N GLN A 36 12.08 -2.48 19.69
CA GLN A 36 11.65 -1.61 20.78
C GLN A 36 11.43 -0.18 20.30
N VAL A 37 12.34 0.38 19.50
CA VAL A 37 12.18 1.73 18.92
C VAL A 37 10.89 1.83 18.10
N HIS A 38 10.59 0.84 17.26
CA HIS A 38 9.31 0.83 16.54
C HIS A 38 8.11 0.78 17.48
N ILE A 39 8.15 -0.05 18.53
CA ILE A 39 7.09 -0.11 19.54
C ILE A 39 6.93 1.24 20.25
N ASP A 40 8.02 1.90 20.62
CA ASP A 40 8.01 3.20 21.28
C ASP A 40 7.32 4.27 20.41
N TYR A 41 7.61 4.30 19.10
CA TYR A 41 6.90 5.18 18.16
C TYR A 41 5.41 4.86 18.06
N LEU A 42 5.02 3.58 18.06
CA LEU A 42 3.61 3.18 18.03
C LEU A 42 2.90 3.57 19.34
N GLU A 43 3.56 3.39 20.49
CA GLU A 43 3.07 3.80 21.81
C GLU A 43 3.03 5.31 21.98
N ALA A 44 3.81 6.06 21.20
CA ALA A 44 3.72 7.52 21.09
C ALA A 44 2.62 8.01 20.12
N GLY A 45 1.93 7.10 19.41
CA GLY A 45 0.81 7.44 18.53
C GLY A 45 1.08 7.36 17.03
N ALA A 46 2.22 6.82 16.58
CA ALA A 46 2.48 6.67 15.14
C ALA A 46 1.49 5.69 14.48
N ASP A 47 0.94 6.10 13.32
CA ASP A 47 0.09 5.24 12.48
C ASP A 47 0.89 4.51 11.39
N ILE A 48 2.10 5.00 11.08
CA ILE A 48 3.01 4.41 10.11
C ILE A 48 4.40 4.35 10.72
N ILE A 49 5.03 3.17 10.71
CA ILE A 49 6.44 2.99 11.04
C ILE A 49 7.24 2.67 9.78
N ILE A 50 8.46 3.17 9.73
CA ILE A 50 9.34 3.05 8.56
C ILE A 50 10.52 2.14 8.93
N THR A 51 10.84 1.16 8.08
CA THR A 51 11.90 0.18 8.35
C THR A 51 13.28 0.82 8.40
N ALA A 52 14.22 0.20 9.11
CA ALA A 52 15.62 0.64 9.18
C ALA A 52 16.42 0.22 7.94
N SER A 53 15.94 0.56 6.73
CA SER A 53 16.58 0.15 5.46
C SER A 53 17.02 1.30 4.56
N TYR A 54 17.00 2.54 5.05
CA TYR A 54 17.30 3.77 4.28
C TYR A 54 18.56 3.66 3.41
N GLN A 55 19.72 3.41 4.02
CA GLN A 55 20.98 3.18 3.30
C GLN A 55 21.46 1.71 3.33
N ALA A 56 20.56 0.78 3.68
CA ALA A 56 20.78 -0.65 3.48
C ALA A 56 20.76 -0.95 1.97
N THR A 57 21.92 -1.29 1.40
CA THR A 57 22.09 -1.57 -0.03
C THR A 57 22.95 -2.81 -0.20
N LEU A 58 22.72 -3.57 -1.26
CA LEU A 58 23.51 -4.78 -1.54
C LEU A 58 24.98 -4.42 -1.70
N GLN A 59 25.26 -3.40 -2.51
CA GLN A 59 26.61 -2.88 -2.75
C GLN A 59 27.24 -2.37 -1.45
N GLY A 60 26.48 -1.68 -0.60
CA GLY A 60 26.97 -1.20 0.70
C GLY A 60 27.33 -2.32 1.67
N PHE A 61 26.58 -3.44 1.64
CA PHE A 61 26.88 -4.62 2.45
C PHE A 61 28.05 -5.43 1.87
N GLU A 62 28.12 -5.61 0.55
CA GLU A 62 29.23 -6.27 -0.13
C GLU A 62 30.57 -5.54 0.16
N ASN A 63 30.58 -4.21 0.11
CA ASN A 63 31.75 -3.39 0.49
C ASN A 63 32.17 -3.58 1.96
N LYS A 64 31.26 -4.03 2.82
CA LYS A 64 31.52 -4.37 4.23
C LYS A 64 31.87 -5.85 4.45
N GLY A 65 31.93 -6.64 3.37
CA GLY A 65 32.34 -8.05 3.39
C GLY A 65 31.21 -9.06 3.59
N TYR A 66 29.95 -8.63 3.48
CA TYR A 66 28.81 -9.55 3.50
C TYR A 66 28.61 -10.19 2.12
N SER A 67 28.19 -11.44 2.11
CA SER A 67 27.73 -12.11 0.89
C SER A 67 26.42 -11.50 0.39
N LEU A 68 26.10 -11.76 -0.88
CA LEU A 68 24.81 -11.37 -1.45
C LEU A 68 23.65 -11.93 -0.61
N GLU A 69 23.68 -13.22 -0.26
CA GLU A 69 22.63 -13.86 0.53
C GLU A 69 22.43 -13.20 1.90
N GLU A 70 23.52 -12.92 2.63
CA GLU A 70 23.47 -12.20 3.90
C GLU A 70 22.88 -10.79 3.73
N SER A 71 23.28 -10.09 2.68
CA SER A 71 22.80 -8.75 2.35
C SER A 71 21.30 -8.73 2.07
N GLU A 72 20.80 -9.69 1.30
CA GLU A 72 19.37 -9.83 1.05
C GLU A 72 18.60 -10.19 2.33
N ASN A 73 19.15 -11.08 3.16
CA ASN A 73 18.53 -11.48 4.43
C ASN A 73 18.45 -10.31 5.41
N LEU A 74 19.47 -9.45 5.45
CA LEU A 74 19.47 -8.23 6.25
C LEU A 74 18.36 -7.26 5.80
N LEU A 75 18.16 -7.08 4.49
CA LEU A 75 17.05 -6.29 3.95
C LEU A 75 15.68 -6.86 4.38
N ARG A 76 15.47 -8.17 4.21
CA ARG A 76 14.24 -8.84 4.66
C ARG A 76 14.01 -8.66 6.16
N LYS A 77 15.08 -8.81 6.96
CA LYS A 77 15.03 -8.68 8.42
C LYS A 77 14.58 -7.30 8.87
N SER A 78 14.96 -6.24 8.16
CA SER A 78 14.51 -4.88 8.47
C SER A 78 12.98 -4.74 8.44
N VAL A 79 12.32 -5.40 7.48
CA VAL A 79 10.86 -5.43 7.34
C VAL A 79 10.24 -6.34 8.39
N GLU A 80 10.79 -7.53 8.59
CA GLU A 80 10.32 -8.48 9.61
C GLU A 80 10.28 -7.87 11.01
N ILE A 81 11.32 -7.12 11.39
CA ILE A 81 11.41 -6.46 12.70
C ILE A 81 10.27 -5.44 12.89
N ALA A 82 9.97 -4.64 11.87
CA ALA A 82 8.86 -3.68 11.92
C ALA A 82 7.49 -4.38 11.96
N LEU A 83 7.32 -5.47 11.20
CA LEU A 83 6.11 -6.30 11.24
C LEU A 83 5.92 -6.96 12.61
N GLU A 84 6.98 -7.45 13.24
CA GLU A 84 6.96 -7.97 14.60
C GLU A 84 6.60 -6.89 15.62
N ALA A 85 7.14 -5.68 15.49
CA ALA A 85 6.79 -4.54 16.34
C ALA A 85 5.30 -4.22 16.26
N ARG A 86 4.74 -4.15 15.04
CA ARG A 86 3.29 -3.97 14.82
C ARG A 86 2.46 -5.06 15.49
N LYS A 87 2.84 -6.34 15.30
CA LYS A 87 2.16 -7.48 15.97
C LYS A 87 2.20 -7.35 17.48
N ARG A 88 3.37 -7.01 18.04
CA ARG A 88 3.54 -6.84 19.49
C ARG A 88 2.70 -5.70 20.02
N TYR A 89 2.65 -4.57 19.34
CA TYR A 89 1.79 -3.44 19.70
C TYR A 89 0.32 -3.85 19.75
N TYR A 90 -0.19 -4.56 18.75
CA TYR A 90 -1.57 -5.05 18.76
C TYR A 90 -1.86 -5.99 19.93
N SER A 91 -0.95 -6.90 20.28
CA SER A 91 -1.10 -7.76 21.46
C SER A 91 -1.18 -6.92 22.75
N ARG A 92 -0.32 -5.91 22.90
CA ARG A 92 -0.35 -5.00 24.06
C ARG A 92 -1.64 -4.20 24.15
N CYS A 93 -2.20 -3.78 23.01
CA CYS A 93 -3.49 -3.09 22.98
C CYS A 93 -4.65 -3.98 23.45
N VAL A 94 -4.60 -5.29 23.18
CA VAL A 94 -5.59 -6.25 23.69
C VAL A 94 -5.42 -6.46 25.20
N GLU A 95 -4.18 -6.61 25.66
CA GLU A 95 -3.85 -6.79 27.08
C GLU A 95 -4.29 -5.57 27.92
N ALA A 96 -4.08 -4.36 27.41
CA ALA A 96 -4.40 -3.11 28.09
C ALA A 96 -5.90 -2.83 28.26
N VAL A 97 -6.79 -3.51 27.51
CA VAL A 97 -8.25 -3.38 27.72
C VAL A 97 -8.66 -3.75 29.16
N ASN A 98 -7.86 -4.59 29.83
CA ASN A 98 -8.12 -5.06 31.19
C ASN A 98 -7.27 -4.36 32.27
N ASP A 99 -6.36 -3.46 31.90
CA ASP A 99 -5.43 -2.80 32.82
C ASP A 99 -5.75 -1.30 32.89
N GLN A 100 -6.08 -0.81 34.10
CA GLN A 100 -6.40 0.60 34.34
C GLN A 100 -5.16 1.45 34.70
N ASN A 101 -3.95 0.91 34.62
CA ASN A 101 -2.73 1.71 34.80
C ASN A 101 -2.49 2.63 33.59
N LEU A 102 -2.82 3.91 33.80
CA LEU A 102 -2.59 5.03 32.89
C LEU A 102 -1.09 5.39 32.88
N ASP A 103 -0.29 4.64 32.14
CA ASP A 103 0.98 5.15 31.63
C ASP A 103 0.69 6.12 30.46
N ASP A 104 1.61 7.03 30.13
CA ASP A 104 1.46 8.02 29.04
C ASP A 104 1.42 7.39 27.62
N ARG A 105 1.42 6.05 27.54
CA ARG A 105 1.42 5.27 26.30
C ARG A 105 0.04 5.22 25.66
N ILE A 106 -0.01 5.48 24.36
CA ILE A 106 -1.20 5.36 23.53
C ILE A 106 -1.36 3.90 23.08
N LEU A 107 -2.15 3.14 23.83
CA LEU A 107 -2.50 1.73 23.54
C LEU A 107 -3.96 1.63 23.08
N ASN A 108 -4.20 1.81 21.78
CA ASN A 108 -5.53 1.68 21.19
C ASN A 108 -5.49 0.88 19.88
N GLN A 109 -6.59 0.17 19.60
CA GLN A 109 -6.75 -0.53 18.33
C GLN A 109 -6.95 0.49 17.20
N ARG A 110 -5.94 0.62 16.33
CA ARG A 110 -5.98 1.48 15.14
C ARG A 110 -5.19 0.86 13.98
N PRO A 111 -5.51 1.18 12.71
CA PRO A 111 -4.74 0.66 11.59
C PRO A 111 -3.29 1.17 11.62
N ILE A 112 -2.34 0.24 11.69
CA ILE A 112 -0.89 0.54 11.64
C ILE A 112 -0.30 -0.01 10.35
N LEU A 113 0.42 0.85 9.62
CA LEU A 113 1.14 0.49 8.41
C LEU A 113 2.66 0.41 8.66
N VAL A 114 3.32 -0.48 7.92
CA VAL A 114 4.76 -0.64 7.84
C VAL A 114 5.20 -0.22 6.44
N ALA A 115 6.03 0.82 6.37
CA ALA A 115 6.60 1.30 5.11
C ALA A 115 8.07 0.86 5.00
N ALA A 116 8.43 0.19 3.91
CA ALA A 116 9.83 -0.17 3.67
C ALA A 116 10.62 1.03 3.14
N SER A 117 11.59 1.49 3.93
CA SER A 117 12.47 2.61 3.61
C SER A 117 13.41 2.28 2.45
N VAL A 118 13.47 3.18 1.47
CA VAL A 118 14.41 3.14 0.34
C VAL A 118 14.97 4.55 0.17
N GLY A 119 16.21 4.76 0.63
CA GLY A 119 16.93 6.02 0.42
C GLY A 119 17.46 6.17 -1.00
N SER A 120 17.85 7.40 -1.33
CA SER A 120 18.47 7.74 -2.61
C SER A 120 19.83 7.06 -2.82
N TYR A 121 20.33 7.08 -4.06
CA TYR A 121 21.69 6.68 -4.41
C TYR A 121 22.72 7.51 -3.65
N GLY A 122 22.46 8.82 -3.45
CA GLY A 122 23.30 9.69 -2.63
C GLY A 122 23.49 9.20 -1.19
N ALA A 123 22.48 8.52 -0.63
CA ALA A 123 22.56 7.92 0.71
C ALA A 123 23.55 6.75 0.77
N TYR A 124 23.73 6.02 -0.35
CA TYR A 124 24.74 4.97 -0.47
C TYR A 124 26.16 5.53 -0.61
N LEU A 125 26.34 6.62 -1.35
CA LEU A 125 27.65 7.25 -1.54
C LEU A 125 28.26 7.74 -0.21
N ALA A 126 27.40 8.10 0.75
CA ALA A 126 27.80 8.55 2.09
C ALA A 126 28.77 9.76 2.09
N ASP A 127 28.74 10.55 1.01
CA ASP A 127 29.55 11.76 0.79
C ASP A 127 28.74 13.05 0.89
N GLY A 128 27.47 12.95 1.28
CA GLY A 128 26.52 14.06 1.34
C GLY A 128 25.79 14.33 0.03
N SER A 129 25.97 13.52 -1.02
CA SER A 129 25.30 13.70 -2.30
C SER A 129 23.77 13.59 -2.23
N GLU A 130 23.21 13.01 -1.16
CA GLU A 130 21.77 13.09 -0.87
C GLU A 130 21.27 14.53 -0.59
N TYR A 131 22.17 15.49 -0.32
CA TYR A 131 21.87 16.92 -0.13
C TYR A 131 22.39 17.82 -1.25
N SER A 132 23.15 17.28 -2.22
CA SER A 132 23.51 17.98 -3.45
C SER A 132 22.61 17.57 -4.61
N GLY A 133 22.24 16.28 -4.68
CA GLY A 133 21.54 15.66 -5.82
C GLY A 133 22.39 15.52 -7.08
N ASP A 134 23.67 15.85 -7.00
CA ASP A 134 24.65 15.72 -8.07
C ASP A 134 25.41 14.40 -7.89
N TYR A 135 25.21 13.47 -8.84
CA TYR A 135 25.83 12.16 -8.84
C TYR A 135 26.93 12.03 -9.91
N GLY A 136 27.27 13.13 -10.59
CA GLY A 136 28.21 13.17 -11.71
C GLY A 136 27.65 12.69 -13.05
N ASP A 137 28.38 13.00 -14.12
CA ASP A 137 27.93 12.86 -15.53
C ASP A 137 27.76 11.42 -16.03
N ALA A 138 28.29 10.43 -15.31
CA ALA A 138 28.21 9.02 -15.71
C ALA A 138 26.89 8.34 -15.30
N MET A 139 26.03 9.05 -14.56
CA MET A 139 24.82 8.48 -13.97
C MET A 139 23.60 8.80 -14.83
N ASP A 140 23.01 7.76 -15.42
CA ASP A 140 21.77 7.86 -16.18
C ASP A 140 20.59 7.17 -15.47
N LEU A 141 19.41 7.27 -16.09
CA LEU A 141 18.18 6.70 -15.59
C LEU A 141 18.27 5.17 -15.41
N GLU A 142 18.91 4.46 -16.35
CA GLU A 142 18.97 3.00 -16.31
C GLU A 142 19.97 2.52 -15.25
N PHE A 143 21.05 3.26 -15.01
CA PHE A 143 21.93 3.02 -13.88
C PHE A 143 21.17 3.08 -12.55
N LEU A 144 20.41 4.16 -12.32
CA LEU A 144 19.64 4.34 -11.07
C LEU A 144 18.60 3.24 -10.89
N LYS A 145 17.91 2.86 -11.97
CA LYS A 145 16.98 1.72 -11.94
C LYS A 145 17.70 0.43 -11.55
N ASN A 146 18.82 0.10 -12.21
CA ASN A 146 19.60 -1.09 -11.89
C ASN A 146 20.10 -1.12 -10.44
N PHE A 147 20.56 0.02 -9.93
CA PHE A 147 21.01 0.16 -8.55
C PHE A 147 19.90 -0.19 -7.55
N HIS A 148 18.68 0.33 -7.76
CA HIS A 148 17.55 0.13 -6.85
C HIS A 148 16.81 -1.19 -7.05
N ARG A 149 16.78 -1.72 -8.28
CA ARG A 149 15.92 -2.82 -8.73
C ARG A 149 15.87 -4.01 -7.78
N ARG A 150 17.02 -4.59 -7.45
CA ARG A 150 17.07 -5.80 -6.60
C ARG A 150 16.65 -5.48 -5.15
N ARG A 151 17.09 -4.35 -4.60
CA ARG A 151 16.74 -3.91 -3.24
C ARG A 151 15.23 -3.71 -3.09
N VAL A 152 14.62 -3.00 -4.04
CA VAL A 152 13.18 -2.71 -4.03
C VAL A 152 12.36 -4.00 -4.12
N ARG A 153 12.74 -4.95 -4.98
CA ARG A 153 12.09 -6.28 -5.04
C ARG A 153 12.16 -7.01 -3.70
N ILE A 154 13.35 -7.11 -3.10
CA ILE A 154 13.52 -7.82 -1.82
C ILE A 154 12.66 -7.20 -0.72
N LEU A 155 12.64 -5.87 -0.63
CA LEU A 155 11.84 -5.15 0.35
C LEU A 155 10.34 -5.33 0.11
N ALA A 156 9.89 -5.30 -1.15
CA ALA A 156 8.49 -5.54 -1.51
C ALA A 156 8.06 -6.99 -1.16
N ASP A 157 8.89 -7.98 -1.49
CA ASP A 157 8.62 -9.40 -1.24
C ASP A 157 8.60 -9.74 0.26
N ALA A 158 9.27 -8.94 1.10
CA ALA A 158 9.26 -9.11 2.55
C ALA A 158 7.92 -8.73 3.22
N GLY A 159 6.95 -8.23 2.45
CA GLY A 159 5.58 -7.97 2.88
C GLY A 159 5.33 -6.71 3.74
N PRO A 160 5.95 -5.55 3.47
CA PRO A 160 5.50 -4.28 4.02
C PRO A 160 4.15 -3.88 3.41
N ASP A 161 3.45 -2.90 3.99
CA ASP A 161 2.18 -2.41 3.45
C ASP A 161 2.38 -1.38 2.32
N LEU A 162 3.54 -0.70 2.32
CA LEU A 162 3.95 0.25 1.29
C LEU A 162 5.47 0.41 1.21
N ILE A 163 5.96 1.04 0.14
CA ILE A 163 7.36 1.45 -0.02
C ILE A 163 7.50 2.96 0.23
N ALA A 164 8.53 3.33 0.98
CA ALA A 164 8.89 4.70 1.27
C ALA A 164 10.14 5.09 0.48
N PHE A 165 9.98 5.61 -0.74
CA PHE A 165 11.10 6.28 -1.42
C PHE A 165 11.28 7.66 -0.77
N GLU A 166 12.39 7.85 -0.07
CA GLU A 166 12.57 9.01 0.78
C GLU A 166 13.93 9.69 0.58
N THR A 167 13.96 11.00 0.87
CA THR A 167 15.14 11.85 0.65
C THR A 167 15.63 11.77 -0.81
N VAL A 168 14.70 11.83 -1.76
CA VAL A 168 15.00 11.83 -3.20
C VAL A 168 15.44 13.23 -3.61
N PRO A 169 16.69 13.43 -4.07
CA PRO A 169 17.23 14.78 -4.24
C PRO A 169 17.09 15.37 -5.63
N ASN A 170 16.76 14.55 -6.63
CA ASN A 170 16.64 14.96 -8.02
C ASN A 170 15.48 14.27 -8.75
N LYS A 171 15.08 14.87 -9.87
CA LYS A 171 13.99 14.40 -10.73
C LYS A 171 14.34 13.08 -11.41
N LEU A 172 15.60 12.89 -11.81
CA LEU A 172 16.06 11.70 -12.53
C LEU A 172 15.85 10.42 -11.71
N GLU A 173 16.17 10.46 -10.42
CA GLU A 173 15.98 9.33 -9.52
C GLU A 173 14.51 9.11 -9.17
N ALA A 174 13.72 10.18 -9.05
CA ALA A 174 12.27 10.05 -8.93
C ALA A 174 11.67 9.32 -10.14
N GLN A 175 12.17 9.61 -11.36
CA GLN A 175 11.77 8.93 -12.58
C GLN A 175 12.20 7.46 -12.56
N ALA A 176 13.40 7.17 -12.06
CA ALA A 176 13.89 5.81 -11.89
C ALA A 176 12.94 5.00 -11.00
N PHE A 177 12.53 5.54 -9.84
CA PHE A 177 11.59 4.86 -8.95
C PHE A 177 10.20 4.65 -9.58
N ALA A 178 9.64 5.69 -10.20
CA ALA A 178 8.32 5.63 -10.82
C ALA A 178 8.26 4.58 -11.94
N GLN A 179 9.29 4.53 -12.81
CA GLN A 179 9.37 3.54 -13.87
C GLN A 179 9.69 2.14 -13.34
N LEU A 180 10.59 2.04 -12.36
CA LEU A 180 10.99 0.76 -11.76
C LEU A 180 9.80 0.02 -11.16
N ILE A 181 8.92 0.69 -10.42
CA ILE A 181 7.74 0.02 -9.83
C ILE A 181 6.83 -0.60 -10.90
N GLU A 182 6.65 0.07 -12.04
CA GLU A 182 5.80 -0.42 -13.13
C GLU A 182 6.47 -1.56 -13.89
N GLU A 183 7.75 -1.42 -14.25
CA GLU A 183 8.53 -2.46 -14.95
C GLU A 183 8.65 -3.75 -14.14
N GLU A 184 8.70 -3.60 -12.81
CA GLU A 184 8.80 -4.72 -11.88
C GLU A 184 7.44 -5.30 -11.48
N GLU A 185 6.35 -4.77 -12.04
CA GLU A 185 4.97 -5.20 -11.79
C GLU A 185 4.63 -5.29 -10.29
N LEU A 186 5.23 -4.40 -9.47
CA LEU A 186 5.10 -4.50 -8.02
C LEU A 186 3.68 -4.16 -7.58
N ASN A 187 3.04 -5.07 -6.84
CA ASN A 187 1.67 -4.91 -6.35
C ASN A 187 1.58 -4.24 -4.98
N ILE A 188 2.49 -3.30 -4.71
CA ILE A 188 2.57 -2.55 -3.45
C ILE A 188 2.54 -1.05 -3.73
N PRO A 189 1.76 -0.25 -2.97
CA PRO A 189 1.78 1.20 -3.11
C PRO A 189 3.10 1.79 -2.60
N ALA A 190 3.45 2.98 -3.08
CA ALA A 190 4.63 3.71 -2.62
C ALA A 190 4.32 5.20 -2.39
N TRP A 191 5.18 5.87 -1.62
CA TRP A 191 5.27 7.33 -1.66
C TRP A 191 6.62 7.76 -2.23
N LEU A 192 6.68 9.02 -2.69
CA LEU A 192 7.93 9.72 -2.97
C LEU A 192 8.06 10.92 -2.03
N SER A 193 9.17 11.02 -1.30
CA SER A 193 9.48 12.18 -0.48
C SER A 193 10.79 12.82 -0.94
N PHE A 194 10.74 14.13 -1.16
CA PHE A 194 11.88 14.93 -1.61
C PHE A 194 12.48 15.74 -0.46
N ASN A 195 13.66 16.32 -0.69
CA ASN A 195 14.27 17.29 0.22
C ASN A 195 14.59 18.61 -0.51
N SER A 196 14.64 19.70 0.24
CA SER A 196 14.88 21.05 -0.27
C SER A 196 15.83 21.83 0.64
N LYS A 197 16.62 22.73 0.04
CA LYS A 197 17.51 23.65 0.75
C LYS A 197 17.09 25.12 0.63
N ASP A 198 16.19 25.44 -0.29
CA ASP A 198 15.74 26.80 -0.61
C ASP A 198 14.23 27.03 -0.41
N GLY A 199 13.45 25.96 -0.17
CA GLY A 199 12.01 26.02 0.00
C GLY A 199 11.21 26.12 -1.30
N VAL A 200 11.85 25.95 -2.45
CA VAL A 200 11.22 26.07 -3.77
C VAL A 200 11.54 24.86 -4.65
N ASN A 201 12.81 24.47 -4.71
CA ASN A 201 13.33 23.40 -5.56
C ASN A 201 13.75 22.20 -4.70
N VAL A 202 13.89 21.04 -5.34
CA VAL A 202 14.62 19.94 -4.69
C VAL A 202 16.12 20.26 -4.65
N VAL A 203 16.90 19.57 -3.81
CA VAL A 203 18.29 19.99 -3.52
C VAL A 203 19.23 20.04 -4.74
N SER A 204 18.94 19.25 -5.79
CA SER A 204 19.63 19.30 -7.10
C SER A 204 19.36 20.58 -7.91
N GLY A 205 18.32 21.33 -7.57
CA GLY A 205 17.85 22.48 -8.34
C GLY A 205 16.70 22.16 -9.29
N ASP A 206 16.29 20.89 -9.43
CA ASP A 206 15.07 20.54 -10.15
C ASP A 206 13.84 21.19 -9.50
N SER A 207 12.87 21.63 -10.32
CA SER A 207 11.63 22.17 -9.81
C SER A 207 10.84 21.10 -9.04
N LEU A 208 10.35 21.44 -7.85
CA LEU A 208 9.48 20.54 -7.09
C LEU A 208 8.22 20.17 -7.89
N SER A 209 7.72 21.07 -8.75
CA SER A 209 6.57 20.80 -9.62
C SER A 209 6.82 19.62 -10.56
N ASP A 210 8.01 19.59 -11.14
CA ASP A 210 8.39 18.59 -12.12
C ASP A 210 8.58 17.23 -11.45
N CYS A 211 9.16 17.22 -10.25
CA CYS A 211 9.27 16.04 -9.41
C CYS A 211 7.89 15.48 -9.01
N VAL A 212 6.93 16.35 -8.67
CA VAL A 212 5.54 15.95 -8.39
C VAL A 212 4.88 15.36 -9.63
N ALA A 213 5.07 15.95 -10.81
CA ALA A 213 4.51 15.44 -12.06
C ALA A 213 5.05 14.03 -12.42
N VAL A 214 6.31 13.72 -12.05
CA VAL A 214 6.86 12.37 -12.18
C VAL A 214 6.11 11.38 -11.29
N ALA A 215 5.82 11.73 -10.05
CA ALA A 215 5.04 10.87 -9.16
C ALA A 215 3.63 10.59 -9.70
N GLU A 216 3.02 11.57 -10.37
CA GLU A 216 1.69 11.43 -10.99
C GLU A 216 1.66 10.56 -12.26
N SER A 217 2.83 10.22 -12.82
CA SER A 217 2.93 9.39 -14.03
C SER A 217 2.54 7.93 -13.80
N THR A 218 2.52 7.47 -12.55
CA THR A 218 2.12 6.13 -12.15
C THR A 218 1.02 6.19 -11.10
N ASN A 219 0.17 5.17 -11.09
CA ASN A 219 -0.88 5.03 -10.11
C ASN A 219 -0.36 4.38 -8.80
N LYS A 220 0.82 3.76 -8.83
CA LYS A 220 1.41 3.03 -7.70
C LYS A 220 2.02 3.98 -6.66
N ILE A 221 2.44 5.17 -7.08
CA ILE A 221 2.83 6.24 -6.17
C ILE A 221 1.55 6.94 -5.68
N VAL A 222 1.19 6.71 -4.42
CA VAL A 222 -0.09 7.16 -3.83
C VAL A 222 0.05 8.45 -3.03
N ALA A 223 1.28 8.84 -2.69
CA ALA A 223 1.58 10.05 -1.90
C ALA A 223 2.91 10.69 -2.33
N VAL A 224 2.97 12.03 -2.23
CA VAL A 224 4.20 12.82 -2.38
C VAL A 224 4.37 13.71 -1.16
N GLY A 225 5.60 13.82 -0.69
CA GLY A 225 5.95 14.58 0.51
C GLY A 225 7.31 15.26 0.45
N ILE A 226 7.68 15.83 1.60
CA ILE A 226 8.98 16.45 1.85
C ILE A 226 9.50 15.93 3.19
N ASN A 227 10.77 15.53 3.22
CA ASN A 227 11.50 15.15 4.43
C ASN A 227 12.92 15.76 4.41
N CYS A 228 13.69 15.58 5.49
CA CYS A 228 15.10 15.99 5.56
C CYS A 228 15.37 17.43 5.09
N THR A 229 14.48 18.35 5.45
CA THR A 229 14.45 19.76 4.98
C THR A 229 14.36 20.69 6.19
N PRO A 230 15.06 21.84 6.21
CA PRO A 230 14.95 22.80 7.30
C PRO A 230 13.49 23.18 7.58
N HIS A 231 13.07 23.11 8.86
CA HIS A 231 11.68 23.27 9.27
C HIS A 231 10.99 24.52 8.72
N ARG A 232 11.73 25.65 8.63
CA ARG A 232 11.25 26.93 8.10
C ARG A 232 10.67 26.85 6.67
N PHE A 233 11.05 25.85 5.88
CA PHE A 233 10.60 25.70 4.48
C PHE A 233 9.42 24.72 4.33
N ILE A 234 9.14 23.88 5.34
CA ILE A 234 8.18 22.78 5.22
C ILE A 234 6.78 23.28 4.87
N SER A 235 6.28 24.32 5.55
CA SER A 235 4.93 24.84 5.31
C SER A 235 4.73 25.29 3.85
N ASP A 236 5.68 26.01 3.30
CA ASP A 236 5.59 26.55 1.94
C ASP A 236 5.71 25.45 0.89
N LEU A 237 6.61 24.49 1.09
CA LEU A 237 6.75 23.33 0.21
C LEU A 237 5.49 22.48 0.18
N ILE A 238 4.86 22.22 1.34
CA ILE A 238 3.59 21.48 1.41
C ILE A 238 2.46 22.24 0.70
N LEU A 239 2.40 23.57 0.83
CA LEU A 239 1.45 24.39 0.09
C LEU A 239 1.72 24.34 -1.42
N SER A 240 2.98 24.32 -1.83
CA SER A 240 3.39 24.17 -3.24
C SER A 240 2.89 22.84 -3.81
N ILE A 241 3.13 21.72 -3.12
CA ILE A 241 2.66 20.38 -3.54
C ILE A 241 1.13 20.34 -3.63
N LYS A 242 0.41 20.95 -2.67
CA LYS A 242 -1.06 21.01 -2.71
C LYS A 242 -1.60 21.78 -3.91
N LYS A 243 -0.91 22.85 -4.35
CA LYS A 243 -1.31 23.67 -5.51
C LYS A 243 -1.18 22.92 -6.83
N GLN A 244 -0.26 21.96 -6.92
CA GLN A 244 -0.03 21.14 -8.11
C GLN A 244 -1.21 20.20 -8.44
N ASN A 245 -2.33 20.28 -7.69
CA ASN A 245 -3.42 19.32 -7.78
C ASN A 245 -2.96 17.87 -7.58
N TYR A 246 -1.84 17.66 -6.86
CA TYR A 246 -1.42 16.33 -6.45
C TYR A 246 -2.56 15.68 -5.72
N ARG A 247 -3.27 14.84 -6.48
CA ARG A 247 -4.29 13.98 -5.96
C ARG A 247 -3.51 13.02 -5.10
N ILE A 248 -3.44 13.30 -3.79
CA ILE A 248 -3.66 12.21 -2.85
C ILE A 248 -4.88 11.51 -3.43
N ARG A 249 -4.68 10.34 -4.06
CA ARG A 249 -5.76 9.66 -4.76
C ARG A 249 -6.88 9.58 -3.74
N ARG A 250 -7.98 10.28 -4.02
CA ARG A 250 -9.11 10.34 -3.10
C ARG A 250 -9.70 8.93 -2.92
N ASP A 251 -9.38 8.03 -3.83
CA ASP A 251 -9.53 6.58 -3.76
C ASP A 251 -8.91 6.00 -2.48
N PHE A 252 -7.79 6.58 -2.00
CA PHE A 252 -7.05 6.17 -0.80
C PHE A 252 -7.38 7.03 0.43
N VAL A 253 -7.90 8.26 0.27
CA VAL A 253 -8.15 9.15 1.41
C VAL A 253 -9.57 9.71 1.53
N ASN A 254 -10.39 9.92 0.49
CA ASN A 254 -11.80 10.35 0.59
C ASN A 254 -12.53 10.50 -0.80
N ASP A 255 -13.11 9.45 -1.39
CA ASP A 255 -14.14 9.62 -2.45
C ASP A 255 -15.41 8.76 -2.24
N PRO A 256 -16.37 9.23 -1.43
CA PRO A 256 -17.65 8.56 -1.24
C PRO A 256 -18.53 8.53 -2.51
N ASN A 257 -18.32 9.40 -3.50
CA ASN A 257 -19.17 9.44 -4.70
C ASN A 257 -18.79 8.38 -5.73
N THR A 258 -17.51 8.05 -5.85
CA THR A 258 -17.05 6.97 -6.75
C THR A 258 -17.39 5.58 -6.18
N LEU A 259 -17.28 5.38 -4.86
CA LEU A 259 -17.78 4.18 -4.20
C LEU A 259 -19.31 4.06 -4.34
N LYS A 260 -20.05 5.16 -4.13
CA LYS A 260 -21.51 5.21 -4.33
C LYS A 260 -21.91 4.89 -5.77
N LYS A 261 -21.21 5.41 -6.79
CA LYS A 261 -21.45 5.06 -8.20
C LYS A 261 -21.17 3.57 -8.48
N ARG A 262 -20.07 3.01 -7.95
CA ARG A 262 -19.74 1.59 -8.11
C ARG A 262 -20.78 0.69 -7.44
N LEU A 263 -21.20 1.02 -6.21
CA LEU A 263 -22.26 0.32 -5.49
C LEU A 263 -23.62 0.45 -6.20
N MET A 264 -23.94 1.61 -6.78
CA MET A 264 -25.14 1.77 -7.59
C MET A 264 -25.10 0.92 -8.86
N ILE A 265 -23.98 0.87 -9.58
CA ILE A 265 -23.84 0.06 -10.79
C ILE A 265 -23.97 -1.44 -10.46
N VAL A 266 -23.31 -1.90 -9.39
CA VAL A 266 -23.45 -3.28 -8.90
C VAL A 266 -24.88 -3.56 -8.45
N GLY A 267 -25.52 -2.62 -7.74
CA GLY A 267 -26.92 -2.72 -7.32
C GLY A 267 -27.89 -2.82 -8.51
N PHE A 268 -27.73 -1.99 -9.55
CA PHE A 268 -28.52 -2.08 -10.77
C PHE A 268 -28.27 -3.39 -11.52
N ALA A 269 -27.02 -3.84 -11.63
CA ALA A 269 -26.70 -5.12 -12.26
C ALA A 269 -27.33 -6.31 -11.52
N LEU A 270 -27.28 -6.31 -10.17
CA LEU A 270 -27.93 -7.33 -9.34
C LEU A 270 -29.45 -7.24 -9.40
N LEU A 271 -30.05 -6.05 -9.50
CA LEU A 271 -31.49 -5.87 -9.69
C LEU A 271 -31.93 -6.46 -11.04
N PHE A 272 -31.19 -6.18 -12.12
CA PHE A 272 -31.45 -6.79 -13.42
C PHE A 272 -31.29 -8.32 -13.37
N LEU A 273 -30.20 -8.83 -12.78
CA LEU A 273 -29.99 -10.28 -12.59
C LEU A 273 -31.05 -10.93 -11.69
N SER A 274 -31.61 -10.22 -10.72
CA SER A 274 -32.61 -10.76 -9.79
C SER A 274 -33.89 -11.18 -10.53
N SER A 275 -34.28 -10.43 -11.56
CA SER A 275 -35.38 -10.79 -12.45
C SER A 275 -35.12 -12.13 -13.14
N PHE A 276 -33.89 -12.35 -13.61
CA PHE A 276 -33.48 -13.61 -14.23
C PHE A 276 -33.40 -14.75 -13.21
N LEU A 277 -32.97 -14.50 -11.97
CA LEU A 277 -32.93 -15.52 -10.92
C LEU A 277 -34.33 -15.94 -10.48
N VAL A 278 -35.29 -15.01 -10.39
CA VAL A 278 -36.69 -15.31 -10.07
C VAL A 278 -37.37 -16.03 -11.24
N ILE A 279 -37.16 -15.59 -12.48
CA ILE A 279 -37.68 -16.28 -13.67
C ILE A 279 -37.06 -17.67 -13.78
N PHE A 280 -35.76 -17.82 -13.55
CA PHE A 280 -35.09 -19.11 -13.57
C PHE A 280 -35.62 -20.01 -12.45
N MET A 281 -35.85 -19.50 -11.23
CA MET A 281 -36.50 -20.28 -10.17
C MET A 281 -37.93 -20.68 -10.55
N LEU A 282 -38.73 -19.79 -11.14
CA LEU A 282 -40.11 -20.09 -11.56
C LEU A 282 -40.13 -21.11 -12.69
N VAL A 283 -39.28 -20.95 -13.71
CA VAL A 283 -39.12 -21.89 -14.82
C VAL A 283 -38.59 -23.22 -14.30
N TYR A 284 -37.62 -23.21 -13.38
CA TYR A 284 -37.12 -24.43 -12.73
C TYR A 284 -38.22 -25.12 -11.92
N LEU A 285 -39.05 -24.39 -11.17
CA LEU A 285 -40.18 -24.95 -10.44
C LEU A 285 -41.24 -25.52 -11.41
N PHE A 286 -41.54 -24.79 -12.48
CA PHE A 286 -42.42 -25.26 -13.55
C PHE A 286 -41.86 -26.51 -14.22
N LEU A 287 -40.58 -26.57 -14.58
CA LEU A 287 -39.93 -27.72 -15.21
C LEU A 287 -39.81 -28.91 -14.25
N ARG A 288 -39.50 -28.66 -12.98
CA ARG A 288 -39.45 -29.68 -11.91
C ARG A 288 -40.81 -30.34 -11.69
N HIS A 289 -41.89 -29.58 -11.82
CA HIS A 289 -43.25 -30.11 -11.75
C HIS A 289 -43.85 -30.42 -13.13
N ALA A 290 -43.17 -30.11 -14.23
CA ALA A 290 -43.65 -30.36 -15.58
C ALA A 290 -43.78 -31.86 -15.84
N GLU A 291 -42.89 -32.69 -15.28
CA GLU A 291 -43.05 -34.15 -15.34
C GLU A 291 -44.35 -34.60 -14.66
N GLN A 292 -44.76 -34.00 -13.54
CA GLN A 292 -46.06 -34.31 -12.92
C GLN A 292 -47.22 -33.90 -13.82
N PHE A 293 -47.15 -32.73 -14.47
CA PHE A 293 -48.15 -32.29 -15.45
C PHE A 293 -48.18 -33.17 -16.71
N TYR A 294 -47.02 -33.63 -17.19
CA TYR A 294 -46.90 -34.46 -18.39
C TYR A 294 -47.37 -35.89 -18.15
N ILE A 295 -47.08 -36.47 -16.97
CA ILE A 295 -47.55 -37.80 -16.57
C ILE A 295 -49.08 -37.80 -16.36
N ILE A 296 -49.64 -36.75 -15.75
CA ILE A 296 -51.10 -36.58 -15.63
C ILE A 296 -51.75 -36.47 -17.03
N GLN A 297 -51.13 -35.76 -17.97
CA GLN A 297 -51.64 -35.63 -19.35
C GLN A 297 -51.47 -36.91 -20.19
N LEU A 298 -50.41 -37.70 -19.98
CA LEU A 298 -50.18 -38.97 -20.67
C LEU A 298 -51.11 -40.10 -20.19
N GLN A 299 -51.61 -40.05 -18.95
CA GLN A 299 -52.70 -40.93 -18.51
C GLN A 299 -54.06 -40.54 -19.11
N LEU A 300 -54.19 -39.34 -19.70
CA LEU A 300 -55.47 -38.78 -20.16
C LEU A 300 -55.63 -38.72 -21.68
N ARG A 301 -54.72 -39.27 -22.50
CA ARG A 301 -54.97 -39.40 -23.95
C ARG A 301 -55.63 -40.74 -24.28
N PRO A 302 -56.86 -40.75 -24.82
CA PRO A 302 -57.53 -41.96 -25.25
C PRO A 302 -57.03 -42.38 -26.64
N VAL A 303 -56.73 -43.66 -26.80
CA VAL A 303 -56.76 -44.35 -28.10
C VAL A 303 -57.76 -45.50 -27.96
N ASP A 304 -58.93 -45.24 -28.53
CA ASP A 304 -59.92 -46.15 -29.11
C ASP A 304 -60.23 -47.46 -28.38
N GLY A 305 -61.29 -47.40 -27.57
CA GLY A 305 -61.94 -48.57 -26.99
C GLY A 305 -63.12 -48.23 -26.08
N GLN A 306 -64.17 -47.61 -26.63
CA GLN A 306 -65.55 -47.65 -26.15
C GLN A 306 -65.92 -46.98 -24.79
N ILE A 307 -67.05 -46.23 -24.85
CA ILE A 307 -68.03 -45.93 -23.76
C ILE A 307 -67.57 -44.81 -22.79
N SER A 308 -68.35 -43.81 -22.34
CA SER A 308 -69.68 -43.25 -22.64
C SER A 308 -69.93 -42.11 -21.61
N LEU A 309 -70.76 -41.14 -21.98
CA LEU A 309 -71.60 -40.24 -21.14
C LEU A 309 -70.99 -39.01 -20.42
N ASN A 310 -71.52 -37.87 -20.89
CA ASN A 310 -72.23 -36.81 -20.13
C ASN A 310 -71.49 -35.84 -19.18
N GLY A 311 -71.64 -34.54 -19.47
CA GLY A 311 -71.99 -33.53 -18.46
C GLY A 311 -70.94 -32.45 -18.12
N CYS A 312 -71.07 -31.27 -18.75
CA CYS A 312 -71.04 -29.88 -18.22
C CYS A 312 -70.64 -29.59 -16.73
N PRO A 313 -70.37 -28.32 -16.32
CA PRO A 313 -69.42 -27.29 -16.80
C PRO A 313 -68.76 -26.47 -15.62
N LEU A 314 -68.11 -25.34 -15.94
CA LEU A 314 -67.73 -24.17 -15.07
C LEU A 314 -66.31 -24.23 -14.45
N MET A 315 -65.51 -23.16 -14.39
CA MET A 315 -65.82 -21.74 -14.17
C MET A 315 -64.66 -20.83 -14.62
N TYR A 316 -64.97 -19.64 -15.12
CA TYR A 316 -64.04 -18.53 -15.43
C TYR A 316 -63.64 -17.79 -14.14
N ILE A 317 -62.47 -17.11 -14.15
CA ILE A 317 -62.26 -15.75 -13.59
C ILE A 317 -61.00 -15.15 -14.23
N VAL A 318 -61.19 -14.01 -14.88
CA VAL A 318 -60.19 -12.97 -15.14
C VAL A 318 -60.22 -12.03 -13.95
N ILE A 319 -59.09 -11.45 -13.52
CA ILE A 319 -59.01 -10.04 -13.06
C ILE A 319 -57.54 -9.60 -13.05
N ALA A 320 -57.37 -8.39 -13.62
CA ALA A 320 -56.36 -7.32 -13.48
C ALA A 320 -54.99 -7.61 -12.84
#